data_AF-A0AA97DWQ2-F1
#
_entry.id   AF-A0AA97DWQ2-F1
#
_cell.length_a   1.000
_cell.length_b   1.000
_cell.length_c   1.000
_cell.angle_alpha   90.00
_cell.angle_beta   90.00
_cell.angle_gamma   90.00
#
_symmetry.space_group_name_H-M   'P 1'
#
loop_
_entity.id
_entity.type
_entity.pdbx_description
1 polymer ?
#
loop_
_entity_poly.entity_id
_entity_poly.type
_entity_poly.pdbx_seq_one_letter_code
_entity_poly.pdbx_strand_id
1 'polypeptide(L)'
;MEISSPKALEKQLSISHSQIRYWKNVYSLNGEESFLPPKHPRTAKDKADILKRMWSENWSLAYTSAFYNLPSPGTLWVWLREFDQLGTPRPPT
;
A
#
# COMPACT_ATOMS: atom_id res chain seq x y z
N MET A 1 -13.19 11.30 -21.94
CA MET A 1 -11.76 10.92 -21.93
C MET A 1 -11.70 9.41 -22.08
N GLU A 2 -11.02 8.91 -23.10
CA GLU A 2 -10.68 7.49 -23.19
C GLU A 2 -9.75 7.14 -22.02
N ILE A 3 -10.16 6.22 -21.16
CA ILE A 3 -9.29 5.75 -20.07
C ILE A 3 -8.37 4.69 -20.67
N SER A 4 -7.15 5.09 -21.01
CA SER A 4 -6.10 4.17 -21.48
C SER A 4 -5.86 3.06 -20.45
N SER A 5 -5.83 1.81 -20.91
CA SER A 5 -5.48 0.68 -20.03
C SER A 5 -4.06 0.83 -19.46
N PRO A 6 -3.74 0.26 -18.28
CA PRO A 6 -2.38 0.32 -17.72
C PRO A 6 -1.28 -0.17 -18.68
N LYS A 7 -1.59 -1.17 -19.53
CA LYS A 7 -0.66 -1.66 -20.55
C LYS A 7 -0.44 -0.68 -21.70
N ALA A 8 -1.47 0.09 -22.07
CA ALA A 8 -1.33 1.14 -23.08
C ALA A 8 -0.48 2.30 -22.56
N LEU A 9 -0.74 2.71 -21.30
CA LEU A 9 0.01 3.76 -20.64
C LEU A 9 1.48 3.38 -20.40
N GLU A 10 1.79 2.10 -20.17
CA GLU A 10 3.18 1.65 -20.01
C GLU A 10 4.04 2.01 -21.22
N LYS A 11 3.54 1.79 -22.45
CA LYS A 11 4.25 2.13 -23.67
C LYS A 11 4.39 3.63 -23.87
N GLN A 12 3.40 4.41 -23.44
CA GLN A 12 3.37 5.87 -23.64
C GLN A 12 4.25 6.61 -22.63
N LEU A 13 4.30 6.13 -21.39
CA LEU A 13 4.95 6.81 -20.28
C LEU A 13 6.27 6.16 -19.86
N SER A 14 6.60 4.98 -20.39
CA SER A 14 7.75 4.18 -19.95
C SER A 14 7.70 3.84 -18.45
N ILE A 15 6.49 3.70 -17.90
CA ILE A 15 6.23 3.34 -16.51
C ILE A 15 5.59 1.96 -16.48
N SER A 16 6.06 1.06 -15.62
CA SER A 16 5.50 -0.31 -15.58
C SER A 16 3.97 -0.32 -15.34
N HIS A 17 3.23 -1.18 -16.04
CA HIS A 17 1.78 -1.31 -15.82
C HIS A 17 1.44 -1.68 -14.37
N SER A 18 2.34 -2.37 -13.65
CA SER A 18 2.16 -2.73 -12.25
C SER A 18 2.15 -1.49 -11.35
N GLN A 19 3.02 -0.52 -11.61
CA GLN A 19 3.06 0.75 -10.90
C GLN A 19 1.84 1.61 -11.22
N ILE A 20 1.42 1.66 -12.48
CA ILE A 20 0.21 2.38 -12.90
C ILE A 20 -1.04 1.78 -12.25
N ARG A 21 -1.13 0.45 -12.20
CA ARG A 21 -2.23 -0.24 -11.51
C ARG A 21 -2.22 0.05 -10.01
N TYR A 22 -1.06 0.09 -9.37
CA TYR A 22 -0.96 0.47 -7.97
C TYR A 22 -1.45 1.90 -7.76
N TRP A 23 -1.00 2.85 -8.58
CA TRP A 23 -1.44 4.24 -8.47
C TRP A 23 -2.94 4.42 -8.66
N LYS A 24 -3.52 3.68 -9.61
CA LYS A 24 -4.98 3.62 -9.77
C LYS A 24 -5.66 3.14 -8.49
N ASN A 25 -5.13 2.12 -7.82
CA ASN A 25 -5.71 1.61 -6.57
C ASN A 25 -5.62 2.64 -5.43
N VAL A 26 -4.46 3.30 -5.26
CA VAL A 26 -4.31 4.37 -4.27
C VAL A 26 -5.33 5.48 -4.52
N TYR A 27 -5.44 5.95 -5.77
CA TYR A 27 -6.41 6.97 -6.15
C TYR A 27 -7.86 6.54 -5.93
N SER A 28 -8.21 5.29 -6.25
CA SER A 28 -9.57 4.78 -6.04
C SER A 28 -9.97 4.71 -4.56
N LEU A 29 -9.00 4.59 -3.64
CA LEU A 29 -9.25 4.46 -2.20
C LEU A 29 -9.16 5.80 -1.46
N ASN A 30 -8.34 6.74 -1.94
CA ASN A 30 -8.03 7.99 -1.22
C ASN A 30 -8.42 9.27 -1.98
N GLY A 31 -8.82 9.16 -3.26
CA GLY A 31 -9.17 10.31 -4.10
C GLY A 31 -8.04 11.34 -4.19
N GLU A 32 -8.38 12.61 -4.05
CA GLU A 32 -7.45 13.73 -4.12
C GLU A 32 -6.41 13.76 -3.00
N GLU A 33 -6.63 13.03 -1.89
CA GLU A 33 -5.63 12.92 -0.81
C GLU A 33 -4.53 11.89 -1.12
N SER A 34 -4.58 11.23 -2.27
CA SER A 34 -3.58 10.24 -2.68
C SER A 34 -2.16 10.80 -2.71
N PHE A 35 -1.21 10.02 -2.21
CA PHE A 35 0.22 10.35 -2.13
C PHE A 35 0.57 11.59 -1.30
N LEU A 36 -0.40 12.25 -0.67
CA LEU A 36 -0.10 13.26 0.32
C LEU A 36 0.56 12.62 1.56
N PRO A 37 1.56 13.27 2.15
CA PRO A 37 2.16 12.77 3.38
C PRO A 37 1.11 12.69 4.49
N PRO A 38 1.19 11.69 5.38
CA PRO A 38 0.27 11.60 6.50
C PRO A 38 0.42 12.84 7.40
N LYS A 39 -0.71 13.31 7.96
CA LYS A 39 -0.75 14.48 8.87
C LYS A 39 0.19 14.34 10.07
N HIS A 40 0.44 13.10 10.49
CA HIS A 40 1.39 12.76 11.53
C HIS A 40 2.32 11.63 11.07
N PRO A 41 3.61 11.66 11.43
CA PRO A 41 4.51 10.53 11.23
C PRO A 41 3.97 9.26 11.91
N ARG A 42 4.08 8.12 11.23
CA ARG A 42 3.64 6.84 11.80
C ARG A 42 4.62 6.34 12.85
N THR A 43 4.11 6.15 14.06
CA THR A 43 4.83 5.54 15.17
C THR A 43 4.98 4.02 14.96
N ALA A 44 5.83 3.37 15.75
CA ALA A 44 5.95 1.91 15.75
C ALA A 44 4.61 1.22 16.11
N LYS A 45 3.83 1.83 17.01
CA LYS A 45 2.49 1.37 17.38
C LYS A 45 1.53 1.44 16.19
N ASP A 46 1.52 2.55 15.45
CA ASP A 46 0.65 2.71 14.27
C ASP A 46 0.96 1.64 13.21
N LYS A 47 2.25 1.38 12.95
CA LYS A 47 2.68 0.34 12.01
C LYS A 47 2.20 -1.04 12.45
N ALA A 48 2.34 -1.38 13.74
CA ALA A 48 1.88 -2.66 14.28
C ALA A 48 0.36 -2.81 14.20
N ASP A 49 -0.39 -1.75 14.49
CA ASP A 49 -1.85 -1.76 14.44
C ASP A 49 -2.35 -1.90 12.98
N ILE A 50 -1.66 -1.28 12.01
CA ILE A 50 -1.91 -1.48 10.57
C ILE A 50 -1.69 -2.93 10.15
N LEU A 51 -0.57 -3.56 10.55
CA LEU A 51 -0.28 -4.95 10.22
C LEU A 51 -1.29 -5.91 10.84
N LYS A 52 -1.69 -5.67 12.09
CA LYS A 52 -2.76 -6.45 12.75
C LYS A 52 -4.07 -6.38 12.00
N ARG A 53 -4.47 -5.18 11.58
CA ARG A 53 -5.70 -4.99 10.79
C ARG A 53 -5.61 -5.65 9.42
N MET A 54 -4.46 -5.59 8.76
CA MET A 54 -4.25 -6.31 7.49
C MET A 54 -4.57 -7.79 7.63
N TRP A 55 -4.08 -8.44 8.69
CA TRP A 55 -4.35 -9.85 8.92
C TRP A 55 -5.80 -10.11 9.32
N SER A 56 -6.37 -9.33 10.25
CA SER A 56 -7.74 -9.55 10.73
C SER A 56 -8.79 -9.40 9.62
N GLU A 57 -8.53 -8.53 8.64
CA GLU A 57 -9.41 -8.28 7.51
C GLU A 57 -9.03 -9.12 6.27
N ASN A 58 -8.01 -9.98 6.38
CA ASN A 58 -7.45 -10.77 5.27
C ASN A 58 -7.09 -9.91 4.03
N TRP A 59 -6.56 -8.71 4.27
CA TRP A 59 -6.16 -7.80 3.21
C TRP A 59 -4.81 -8.18 2.63
N SER A 60 -4.66 -8.03 1.31
CA SER A 60 -3.35 -8.16 0.67
C SER A 60 -2.41 -7.01 1.07
N LEU A 61 -1.10 -7.23 0.97
CA LEU A 61 -0.08 -6.18 1.15
C LEU A 61 -0.35 -4.97 0.23
N ALA A 62 -0.71 -5.22 -1.03
CA ALA A 62 -0.96 -4.17 -2.00
C ALA A 62 -2.22 -3.35 -1.66
N TYR A 63 -3.31 -4.03 -1.27
CA TYR A 63 -4.54 -3.35 -0.84
C TYR A 63 -4.29 -2.54 0.42
N THR A 64 -3.69 -3.13 1.46
CA THR A 64 -3.39 -2.44 2.72
C THR A 64 -2.52 -1.22 2.49
N SER A 65 -1.49 -1.34 1.66
CA SER A 65 -0.61 -0.22 1.32
C SER A 65 -1.37 0.90 0.64
N ALA A 66 -2.26 0.58 -0.30
CA ALA A 66 -3.08 1.58 -0.96
C ALA A 66 -4.13 2.20 -0.01
N PHE A 67 -4.77 1.39 0.84
CA PHE A 67 -5.77 1.83 1.82
C PHE A 67 -5.17 2.82 2.84
N TYR A 68 -3.92 2.60 3.27
CA TYR A 68 -3.20 3.51 4.16
C TYR A 68 -2.36 4.56 3.40
N ASN A 69 -2.61 4.78 2.11
CA ASN A 69 -1.95 5.79 1.29
C ASN A 69 -0.41 5.72 1.35
N LEU A 70 0.15 4.50 1.34
CA LEU A 70 1.59 4.30 1.34
C LEU A 70 2.16 4.49 -0.07
N PRO A 71 3.41 4.95 -0.20
CA PRO A 71 4.00 5.23 -1.51
C PRO A 71 4.21 3.97 -2.35
N SER A 72 4.35 2.80 -1.72
CA SER A 72 4.41 1.52 -2.40
C SER A 72 4.07 0.34 -1.49
N PRO A 73 3.73 -0.84 -2.03
CA PRO A 73 3.63 -2.07 -1.25
C PRO A 73 4.94 -2.45 -0.53
N GLY A 74 6.09 -2.02 -1.07
CA GLY A 74 7.40 -2.26 -0.47
C GLY A 74 7.56 -1.58 0.89
N THR A 75 6.90 -0.44 1.12
CA THR A 75 6.92 0.24 2.42
C THR A 75 6.30 -0.61 3.52
N LEU A 76 5.14 -1.22 3.26
CA LEU A 76 4.50 -2.12 4.21
C LEU A 76 5.28 -3.42 4.39
N TRP A 77 5.90 -3.92 3.33
CA TRP A 77 6.76 -5.11 3.39
C TRP A 77 7.97 -4.91 4.32
N VAL A 78 8.59 -3.72 4.31
CA VAL A 78 9.65 -3.38 5.26
C VAL A 78 9.14 -3.45 6.69
N TRP A 79 7.96 -2.90 6.99
CA TRP A 79 7.39 -2.96 8.34
C TRP A 79 7.06 -4.38 8.77
N LEU A 80 6.56 -5.21 7.84
CA LEU A 80 6.30 -6.62 8.09
C LEU A 80 7.59 -7.35 8.50
N ARG A 81 8.70 -7.09 7.78
CA ARG A 81 10.01 -7.68 8.10
C ARG A 81 10.54 -7.19 9.45
N GLU A 82 10.42 -5.90 9.74
CA GLU A 82 10.78 -5.32 11.04
C GLU A 82 9.97 -5.97 12.18
N PHE A 83 8.67 -6.16 11.97
CA PHE A 83 7.77 -6.79 12.94
C PHE A 83 8.12 -8.26 13.22
N ASP A 84 8.40 -9.03 12.16
CA ASP A 84 8.81 -10.44 12.27
C ASP A 84 10.16 -10.58 13.00
N GLN A 85 11.09 -9.65 12.78
CA GLN A 85 12.40 -9.64 13.46
C GLN A 85 12.31 -9.36 14.97
N LEU A 86 11.25 -8.69 15.42
CA LEU A 86 11.00 -8.43 16.84
C LEU A 86 10.39 -9.63 17.58
N GLY A 87 10.18 -10.77 16.89
CA GLY A 87 9.66 -12.00 17.50
C GLY A 87 8.18 -11.93 17.86
N THR A 88 7.45 -10.94 17.32
CA THR A 88 6.03 -10.76 17.62
C THR A 88 5.21 -11.74 16.77
N PRO A 89 4.48 -12.70 17.37
CA PRO A 89 3.75 -13.70 16.60
C PRO A 89 2.62 -13.06 15.78
N ARG A 90 2.49 -13.49 14.52
CA ARG A 90 1.34 -13.11 13.69
C ARG A 90 0.07 -13.77 14.25
N PRO A 91 -1.10 -13.11 14.20
CA PRO A 91 -2.36 -13.76 14.50
C PRO A 91 -2.61 -14.91 13.51
N PRO A 92 -3.30 -15.98 13.94
CA PRO A 92 -3.68 -17.07 13.05
C PRO A 92 -4.60 -16.54 11.94
N THR A 93 -4.34 -16.98 10.70
CA THR A 93 -5.12 -16.68 9.49
C THR A 93 -6.41 -17.47 9.44
#